data_AF-A0A9D5ZJP0-F1
#
_entry.id   AF-A0A9D5ZJP0-F1
#
_cell.length_a   1.000
_cell.length_b   1.000
_cell.length_c   1.000
_cell.angle_alpha   90.00
_cell.angle_beta   90.00
_cell.angle_gamma   90.00
#
_symmetry.space_group_name_H-M   'P 1'
#
loop_
_entity.id
_entity.type
_entity.pdbx_description
1 polymer ?
#
loop_
_entity_poly.entity_id
_entity_poly.type
_entity_poly.pdbx_seq_one_letter_code
_entity_poly.pdbx_strand_id
1 'polypeptide(L)'
;MTISPRISSSKFKFEFKFRLAYKIILLFILLFVSAISALQYYKQQLLQKEKEYVKILNELRLEKEITSALLMAIPKIQERFEYGDIENHFGRGEINCPDELSLPPALDDIYFRCNPNYLQCFFSGNAGNKNPVVTFNSSSGQTLTIAPLAIYPAKSSYSSAPRFYTILSKSNSSERPIPNYAIKMTLAVKEYPQYTMEILLEDSCHSTYLPNSIYASPNTSKGAWFWDNYQRHIFVDKFMASYRDIVEWIEYGNGDNTIAIPSSREFWSFPATSLTPKQMHAYCAFRGKQLLEAHIYDAATYYYALSEQAKQRPSEIDKELAYTHAKELLQNPYPWCENKIDSFVFKLQQDLERLKRMHPQKRFGILNNLRSLHPDTIIDRYLSLDNCQNLFARECAEYYYFPVYSSNGTSWSGLYQILGGFPEYFRNPILSKENLKISSFYLSINSPWQALGKRAYWDEKGLLPSNIHLYSSKNREEELEFITDFFNKNTNPLAGLHFIDHNKRDGEKATDGPLTIKVGFRCMEFTY
;
A
#
# COMPACT_ATOMS: atom_id res chain seq x y z
N MET A 1 -26.18 109.91 -63.94
CA MET A 1 -24.74 109.85 -64.24
C MET A 1 -24.14 108.65 -63.50
N THR A 2 -24.00 107.53 -64.18
CA THR A 2 -23.53 106.24 -63.62
C THR A 2 -22.18 105.91 -64.24
N ILE A 3 -21.11 106.18 -63.49
CA ILE A 3 -19.72 105.89 -63.86
C ILE A 3 -19.48 104.42 -63.52
N SER A 4 -19.40 103.57 -64.55
CA SER A 4 -19.02 102.16 -64.42
C SER A 4 -17.50 102.03 -64.48
N PRO A 5 -16.83 101.52 -63.42
CA PRO A 5 -15.38 101.38 -63.43
C PRO A 5 -14.97 100.15 -64.26
N ARG A 6 -14.19 100.39 -65.31
CA ARG A 6 -13.49 99.36 -66.09
C ARG A 6 -12.36 98.79 -65.23
N ILE A 7 -12.64 97.71 -64.51
CA ILE A 7 -11.64 96.98 -63.73
C ILE A 7 -10.73 96.21 -64.70
N SER A 8 -9.43 96.50 -64.61
CA SER A 8 -8.36 95.89 -65.42
C SER A 8 -8.29 94.35 -65.23
N SER A 9 -8.48 93.60 -66.31
CA SER A 9 -8.56 92.12 -66.32
C SER A 9 -7.24 91.40 -66.06
N SER A 10 -6.10 92.11 -66.03
CA SER A 10 -4.79 91.51 -65.73
C SER A 10 -4.61 91.17 -64.25
N LYS A 11 -5.19 91.96 -63.32
CA LYS A 11 -5.17 91.67 -61.87
C LYS A 11 -5.97 90.40 -61.53
N PHE A 12 -7.08 90.16 -62.22
CA PHE A 12 -7.97 89.04 -61.93
C PHE A 12 -7.34 87.68 -62.30
N LYS A 13 -6.60 87.61 -63.42
CA LYS A 13 -5.88 86.38 -63.82
C LYS A 13 -4.72 86.03 -62.88
N PHE A 14 -4.04 87.04 -62.32
CA PHE A 14 -2.96 86.83 -61.36
C PHE A 14 -3.50 86.33 -60.01
N GLU A 15 -4.55 86.95 -59.47
CA GLU A 15 -5.21 86.47 -58.25
C GLU A 15 -5.76 85.05 -58.40
N PHE A 16 -6.34 84.71 -59.56
CA PHE A 16 -6.87 83.36 -59.78
C PHE A 16 -5.76 82.30 -59.80
N LYS A 17 -4.65 82.56 -60.51
CA LYS A 17 -3.49 81.65 -60.54
C LYS A 17 -2.84 81.50 -59.17
N PHE A 18 -2.73 82.60 -58.41
CA PHE A 18 -2.20 82.58 -57.05
C PHE A 18 -3.11 81.79 -56.09
N ARG A 19 -4.43 82.02 -56.13
CA ARG A 19 -5.40 81.27 -55.33
C ARG A 19 -5.43 79.78 -55.70
N LEU A 20 -5.28 79.45 -56.98
CA LEU A 20 -5.21 78.06 -57.45
C LEU A 20 -3.91 77.38 -56.98
N ALA A 21 -2.76 78.02 -57.16
CA ALA A 21 -1.47 77.51 -56.69
C ALA A 21 -1.43 77.34 -55.17
N TYR A 22 -1.96 78.31 -54.42
CA TYR A 22 -2.10 78.22 -52.96
C TYR A 22 -2.97 77.04 -52.54
N LYS A 23 -4.14 76.84 -53.20
CA LYS A 23 -5.01 75.67 -52.92
C LYS A 23 -4.32 74.34 -53.23
N ILE A 24 -3.53 74.27 -54.30
CA ILE A 24 -2.76 73.08 -54.66
C ILE A 24 -1.69 72.80 -53.59
N ILE A 25 -0.93 73.82 -53.17
CA ILE A 25 0.08 73.69 -52.11
C ILE A 25 -0.58 73.23 -50.79
N LEU A 26 -1.71 73.85 -50.42
CA LEU A 26 -2.45 73.48 -49.21
C LEU A 26 -2.92 72.00 -49.27
N LEU A 27 -3.41 71.54 -50.43
CA LEU A 27 -3.79 70.15 -50.64
C LEU A 27 -2.59 69.21 -50.47
N PHE A 28 -1.42 69.53 -51.04
CA PHE A 28 -0.20 68.74 -50.86
C PHE A 28 0.24 68.68 -49.40
N ILE A 29 0.17 69.80 -48.66
CA ILE A 29 0.48 69.83 -47.23
C ILE A 29 -0.49 68.92 -46.45
N LEU A 30 -1.79 69.00 -46.74
CA LEU A 30 -2.80 68.14 -46.10
C LEU A 30 -2.57 66.65 -46.39
N LEU A 31 -2.27 66.29 -47.64
CA LEU A 31 -1.94 64.92 -48.03
C LEU A 31 -0.65 64.43 -47.35
N PHE A 32 0.37 65.28 -47.27
CA PHE A 32 1.63 64.95 -46.61
C PHE A 32 1.46 64.73 -45.10
N VAL A 33 0.71 65.61 -44.42
CA VAL A 33 0.37 65.43 -43.00
C VAL A 33 -0.46 64.17 -42.78
N SER A 34 -1.44 63.91 -43.66
CA SER A 34 -2.25 62.68 -43.61
C SER A 34 -1.38 61.42 -43.78
N ALA A 35 -0.43 61.44 -44.72
CA ALA A 35 0.49 60.33 -44.95
C ALA A 35 1.43 60.10 -43.75
N ILE A 36 1.96 61.18 -43.14
CA ILE A 36 2.77 61.08 -41.92
C ILE A 36 1.94 60.50 -40.77
N SER A 37 0.72 61.00 -40.56
CA SER A 37 -0.18 60.49 -39.51
C SER A 37 -0.51 59.01 -39.72
N ALA A 38 -0.78 58.60 -40.96
CA ALA A 38 -1.01 57.20 -41.30
C ALA A 38 0.24 56.33 -41.05
N LEU A 39 1.43 56.82 -41.39
CA LEU A 39 2.69 56.12 -41.13
C LEU A 39 2.98 56.01 -39.62
N GLN A 40 2.74 57.07 -38.85
CA GLN A 40 2.87 57.06 -37.39
C GLN A 40 1.90 56.08 -36.75
N TYR A 41 0.64 56.07 -37.20
CA TYR A 41 -0.36 55.10 -36.77
C TYR A 41 0.05 53.67 -37.09
N TYR A 42 0.51 53.40 -38.32
CA TYR A 42 1.01 52.09 -38.73
C TYR A 42 2.22 51.64 -37.89
N LYS A 43 3.15 52.56 -37.60
CA LYS A 43 4.30 52.29 -36.72
C LYS A 43 3.86 51.94 -35.28
N GLN A 44 2.87 52.67 -34.74
CA GLN A 44 2.33 52.36 -33.41
C GLN A 44 1.64 50.99 -33.38
N GLN A 45 0.89 50.64 -34.43
CA GLN A 45 0.28 49.33 -34.59
C GLN A 45 1.32 48.20 -34.62
N LEU A 46 2.42 48.37 -35.36
CA LEU A 46 3.52 47.39 -35.38
C LEU A 46 4.17 47.23 -34.00
N LEU A 47 4.42 48.33 -33.29
CA LEU A 47 5.00 48.29 -31.95
C LEU A 47 4.06 47.60 -30.93
N GLN A 48 2.75 47.81 -31.05
CA GLN A 48 1.76 47.12 -30.23
C GLN A 48 1.79 45.60 -30.48
N LYS A 49 1.84 45.20 -31.76
CA LYS A 49 1.96 43.78 -32.14
C LYS A 49 3.27 43.15 -31.66
N GLU A 50 4.39 43.87 -31.72
CA GLU A 50 5.68 43.38 -31.21
C GLU A 50 5.63 43.16 -29.69
N LYS A 51 5.05 44.10 -28.93
CA LYS A 51 4.85 43.95 -27.48
C LYS A 51 3.95 42.77 -27.13
N GLU A 52 2.86 42.59 -27.89
CA GLU A 52 1.95 41.46 -27.74
C GLU A 52 2.67 40.13 -28.03
N TYR A 53 3.47 40.06 -29.10
CA TYR A 53 4.27 38.88 -29.44
C TYR A 53 5.30 38.53 -28.37
N VAL A 54 6.03 39.52 -27.85
CA VAL A 54 6.99 39.32 -26.75
C VAL A 54 6.28 38.83 -25.48
N LYS A 55 5.08 39.34 -25.19
CA LYS A 55 4.26 38.86 -24.07
C LYS A 55 3.89 37.38 -24.25
N ILE A 56 3.37 37.00 -25.42
CA ILE A 56 3.02 35.60 -25.74
C ILE A 56 4.26 34.69 -25.66
N LEU A 57 5.41 35.13 -26.19
CA LEU A 57 6.66 34.37 -26.14
C LEU A 57 7.12 34.12 -24.70
N ASN A 58 7.00 35.13 -23.83
CA ASN A 58 7.35 34.99 -22.41
C ASN A 58 6.38 34.08 -21.67
N GLU A 59 5.08 34.13 -21.98
CA GLU A 59 4.07 33.21 -21.43
C GLU A 59 4.37 31.76 -21.83
N LEU A 60 4.68 31.50 -23.11
CA LEU A 60 5.07 30.17 -23.58
C LEU A 60 6.38 29.67 -22.96
N ARG A 61 7.35 30.55 -22.77
CA ARG A 61 8.62 30.21 -22.08
C ARG A 61 8.35 29.83 -20.63
N LEU A 62 7.52 30.61 -19.93
CA LEU A 62 7.13 30.35 -18.56
C LEU A 62 6.37 29.02 -18.44
N GLU A 63 5.39 28.78 -19.32
CA GLU A 63 4.65 27.52 -19.37
C GLU A 63 5.59 26.33 -19.56
N LYS A 64 6.54 26.41 -20.50
CA LYS A 64 7.55 25.36 -20.70
C LYS A 64 8.42 25.13 -19.45
N GLU A 65 8.87 26.20 -18.79
CA GLU A 65 9.66 26.10 -17.56
C GLU A 65 8.85 25.45 -16.42
N ILE A 66 7.57 25.83 -16.28
CA ILE A 66 6.64 25.27 -15.30
C ILE A 66 6.36 23.78 -15.58
N THR A 67 6.03 23.42 -16.82
CA THR A 67 5.81 22.01 -17.20
C THR A 67 7.05 21.18 -16.93
N SER A 68 8.24 21.70 -17.27
CA SER A 68 9.49 21.01 -16.95
C SER A 68 9.67 20.82 -15.44
N ALA A 69 9.40 21.84 -14.65
CA ALA A 69 9.53 21.80 -13.19
C ALA A 69 8.57 20.77 -12.56
N LEU A 70 7.32 20.71 -13.03
CA LEU A 70 6.33 19.71 -12.63
C LEU A 70 6.81 18.29 -12.99
N LEU A 71 7.26 18.07 -14.24
CA LEU A 71 7.78 16.77 -14.68
C LEU A 71 9.01 16.30 -13.90
N MET A 72 9.88 17.22 -13.48
CA MET A 72 11.03 16.92 -12.62
C MET A 72 10.65 16.61 -11.17
N ALA A 73 9.50 17.07 -10.70
CA ALA A 73 9.00 16.77 -9.37
C ALA A 73 8.42 15.35 -9.27
N ILE A 74 7.79 14.84 -10.35
CA ILE A 74 7.18 13.51 -10.39
C ILE A 74 8.11 12.40 -9.89
N PRO A 75 9.32 12.18 -10.46
CA PRO A 75 10.17 11.07 -10.04
C PRO A 75 10.60 11.17 -8.58
N LYS A 76 10.77 12.37 -8.02
CA LYS A 76 11.10 12.56 -6.60
C LYS A 76 9.94 12.19 -5.68
N ILE A 77 8.73 12.55 -6.08
CA ILE A 77 7.51 12.19 -5.34
C ILE A 77 7.26 10.68 -5.43
N GLN A 78 7.44 10.11 -6.62
CA GLN A 78 7.33 8.67 -6.86
C GLN A 78 8.36 7.89 -6.05
N GLU A 79 9.63 8.31 -6.06
CA GLU A 79 10.69 7.70 -5.23
C GLU A 79 10.31 7.73 -3.74
N ARG A 80 9.83 8.87 -3.24
CA ARG A 80 9.38 8.98 -1.85
C ARG A 80 8.19 8.07 -1.54
N PHE A 81 7.26 7.93 -2.48
CA PHE A 81 6.12 7.03 -2.33
C PHE A 81 6.56 5.57 -2.33
N GLU A 82 7.39 5.13 -3.28
CA GLU A 82 7.80 3.73 -3.45
C GLU A 82 8.79 3.26 -2.36
N TYR A 83 9.74 4.11 -1.98
CA TYR A 83 10.79 3.76 -1.03
C TYR A 83 10.46 4.16 0.42
N GLY A 84 9.40 4.94 0.64
CA GLY A 84 8.97 5.37 1.97
C GLY A 84 10.00 6.30 2.62
N ASP A 85 10.30 6.06 3.90
CA ASP A 85 11.22 6.92 4.67
C ASP A 85 12.70 6.53 4.51
N ILE A 86 13.17 6.45 3.26
CA ILE A 86 14.56 6.06 2.93
C ILE A 86 15.62 6.96 3.60
N GLU A 87 15.28 8.23 3.83
CA GLU A 87 16.12 9.21 4.49
C GLU A 87 16.01 9.16 6.01
N ASN A 88 15.21 8.25 6.60
CA ASN A 88 15.00 8.08 8.04
C ASN A 88 14.66 9.40 8.77
N HIS A 89 13.78 10.22 8.18
CA HIS A 89 13.32 11.43 8.86
C HIS A 89 12.44 11.10 10.07
N PHE A 90 11.64 10.06 9.95
CA PHE A 90 10.75 9.59 11.02
C PHE A 90 11.55 9.11 12.22
N GLY A 91 12.54 8.23 12.02
CA GLY A 91 13.39 7.75 13.12
C GLY A 91 14.29 8.83 13.73
N ARG A 92 14.59 9.91 13.00
CA ARG A 92 15.24 11.12 13.55
C ARG A 92 14.29 12.08 14.25
N GLY A 93 12.98 11.82 14.25
CA GLY A 93 11.96 12.74 14.77
C GLY A 93 11.85 14.05 13.97
N GLU A 94 12.39 14.09 12.75
CA GLU A 94 12.26 15.23 11.85
C GLU A 94 10.83 15.34 11.32
N ILE A 95 10.13 14.20 11.20
CA ILE A 95 8.71 14.11 10.85
C ILE A 95 7.93 13.57 12.05
N ASN A 96 6.90 14.29 12.49
CA ASN A 96 6.03 13.86 13.59
C ASN A 96 4.56 14.10 13.24
N CYS A 97 3.85 13.03 12.86
CA CYS A 97 2.45 13.07 12.45
C CYS A 97 1.67 11.91 13.07
N PRO A 98 1.44 11.94 14.39
CA PRO A 98 0.78 10.84 15.09
C PRO A 98 -0.65 10.62 14.58
N ASP A 99 -1.31 11.70 14.16
CA ASP A 99 -2.70 11.68 13.68
C ASP A 99 -2.85 10.98 12.32
N GLU A 100 -1.85 11.09 11.45
CA GLU A 100 -1.83 10.52 10.10
C GLU A 100 -1.26 9.10 10.08
N LEU A 101 -0.14 8.88 10.77
CA LEU A 101 0.64 7.65 10.62
C LEU A 101 0.19 6.50 11.54
N SER A 102 -0.58 6.78 12.59
CA SER A 102 -1.19 5.71 13.41
C SER A 102 -0.13 4.71 13.94
N LEU A 103 0.90 5.21 14.62
CA LEU A 103 2.15 4.48 14.80
C LEU A 103 2.12 3.54 16.01
N PRO A 104 2.17 2.21 15.81
CA PRO A 104 2.44 1.29 16.90
C PRO A 104 3.90 1.45 17.37
N PRO A 105 4.24 1.02 18.60
CA PRO A 105 5.58 1.19 19.18
C PRO A 105 6.70 0.47 18.41
N ALA A 106 6.38 -0.50 17.54
CA ALA A 106 7.33 -1.19 16.69
C ALA A 106 6.79 -1.26 15.26
N LEU A 107 7.33 -0.40 14.40
CA LEU A 107 6.96 -0.32 12.99
C LEU A 107 8.21 -0.54 12.13
N ASP A 108 8.07 -1.39 11.11
CA ASP A 108 9.11 -1.62 10.10
C ASP A 108 9.06 -0.50 9.04
N ASP A 109 10.22 -0.10 8.51
CA ASP A 109 10.34 0.94 7.47
C ASP A 109 9.49 0.65 6.23
N ILE A 110 9.18 -0.63 5.98
CA ILE A 110 8.30 -1.04 4.88
C ILE A 110 6.89 -0.43 5.01
N TYR A 111 6.42 -0.11 6.22
CA TYR A 111 5.12 0.54 6.42
C TYR A 111 5.01 1.90 5.72
N PHE A 112 6.12 2.61 5.53
CA PHE A 112 6.12 3.92 4.87
C PHE A 112 6.03 3.81 3.34
N ARG A 113 6.27 2.62 2.78
CA ARG A 113 6.27 2.38 1.33
C ARG A 113 4.84 2.27 0.80
N CYS A 114 4.57 2.95 -0.29
CA CYS A 114 3.25 3.10 -0.90
C CYS A 114 2.15 3.49 0.10
N ASN A 115 2.50 4.20 1.17
CA ASN A 115 1.58 4.59 2.22
C ASN A 115 1.17 6.06 2.04
N PRO A 116 -0.10 6.32 1.69
CA PRO A 116 -0.52 7.68 1.37
C PRO A 116 -0.61 8.58 2.62
N ASN A 117 -0.74 8.00 3.82
CA ASN A 117 -0.67 8.78 5.07
C ASN A 117 0.75 9.23 5.38
N TYR A 118 1.77 8.42 5.05
CA TYR A 118 3.16 8.87 5.12
C TYR A 118 3.39 10.04 4.18
N LEU A 119 2.92 9.93 2.94
CA LEU A 119 3.08 11.00 1.96
C LEU A 119 2.33 12.28 2.36
N GLN A 120 1.12 12.15 2.92
CA GLN A 120 0.36 13.27 3.49
C GLN A 120 1.12 13.94 4.64
N CYS A 121 1.64 13.13 5.57
CA CYS A 121 2.43 13.61 6.71
C CYS A 121 3.71 14.31 6.27
N PHE A 122 4.39 13.76 5.26
CA PHE A 122 5.56 14.39 4.66
C PHE A 122 5.17 15.78 4.14
N PHE A 123 4.19 15.89 3.24
CA PHE A 123 3.81 17.15 2.62
C PHE A 123 3.10 18.16 3.52
N SER A 124 2.55 17.77 4.67
CA SER A 124 1.87 18.69 5.60
C SER A 124 2.83 19.67 6.29
N GLY A 125 4.14 19.47 6.19
CA GLY A 125 5.13 20.39 6.76
C GLY A 125 5.30 20.26 8.28
N ASN A 126 4.73 19.21 8.88
CA ASN A 126 5.08 18.77 10.24
C ASN A 126 6.55 18.30 10.33
N ALA A 127 7.24 18.24 9.18
CA ALA A 127 8.67 18.08 9.03
C ALA A 127 9.43 19.40 9.35
N GLY A 128 9.63 19.71 10.64
CA GLY A 128 10.20 20.97 11.16
C GLY A 128 10.78 21.97 10.14
N ASN A 129 10.03 23.03 9.79
CA ASN A 129 10.38 24.19 8.95
C ASN A 129 11.01 23.92 7.55
N LYS A 130 11.27 22.68 7.16
CA LYS A 130 11.69 22.29 5.81
C LYS A 130 10.47 21.69 5.15
N ASN A 131 9.53 22.54 4.71
CA ASN A 131 8.43 22.08 3.86
C ASN A 131 9.03 21.22 2.74
N PRO A 132 8.63 19.95 2.58
CA PRO A 132 9.16 19.10 1.53
C PRO A 132 8.51 19.50 0.22
N VAL A 133 8.98 20.62 -0.30
CA VAL A 133 8.68 21.10 -1.62
C VAL A 133 9.82 20.65 -2.51
N VAL A 134 9.49 20.14 -3.70
CA VAL A 134 10.48 20.08 -4.76
C VAL A 134 10.72 21.49 -5.28
N THR A 135 11.91 22.02 -5.07
CA THR A 135 12.33 23.30 -5.65
C THR A 135 13.08 23.08 -6.95
N PHE A 136 12.88 23.97 -7.91
CA PHE A 136 13.56 23.97 -9.20
C PHE A 136 14.02 25.37 -9.57
N ASN A 137 15.30 25.54 -9.89
CA ASN A 137 15.81 26.82 -10.40
C ASN A 137 15.61 26.86 -11.91
N SER A 138 14.75 27.75 -12.37
CA SER A 138 14.43 27.95 -13.77
C SER A 138 15.61 28.55 -14.55
N SER A 139 15.54 28.45 -15.88
CA SER A 139 16.52 29.10 -16.76
C SER A 139 16.51 30.64 -16.66
N SER A 140 15.41 31.19 -16.16
CA SER A 140 15.24 32.62 -15.86
C SER A 140 15.81 33.03 -14.49
N GLY A 141 16.33 32.08 -13.70
CA GLY A 141 16.88 32.33 -12.36
C GLY A 141 15.81 32.38 -11.26
N GLN A 142 14.55 32.11 -11.59
CA GLN A 142 13.47 32.01 -10.62
C GLN A 142 13.44 30.61 -9.99
N THR A 143 13.28 30.56 -8.66
CA THR A 143 13.00 29.28 -7.99
C THR A 143 11.51 29.01 -8.07
N LEU A 144 11.14 27.86 -8.65
CA LEU A 144 9.77 27.33 -8.69
C LEU A 144 9.60 26.28 -7.60
N THR A 145 8.47 26.34 -6.90
CA THR A 145 8.16 25.56 -5.69
C THR A 145 6.98 24.65 -6.01
N ILE A 146 7.22 23.36 -6.20
CA ILE A 146 6.16 22.38 -6.50
C ILE A 146 5.64 21.75 -5.21
N ALA A 147 4.33 21.89 -4.97
CA ALA A 147 3.66 21.30 -3.82
C ALA A 147 2.34 20.64 -4.25
N PRO A 148 1.87 19.61 -3.52
CA PRO A 148 0.54 19.09 -3.77
C PRO A 148 -0.53 20.06 -3.30
N LEU A 149 -1.65 20.11 -4.02
CA LEU A 149 -2.82 20.92 -3.67
C LEU A 149 -3.72 20.16 -2.68
N ALA A 150 -4.06 20.81 -1.58
CA ALA A 150 -5.01 20.31 -0.59
C ALA A 150 -6.45 20.53 -1.09
N ILE A 151 -6.89 19.69 -2.02
CA ILE A 151 -8.18 19.85 -2.72
C ILE A 151 -9.28 18.92 -2.23
N TYR A 152 -8.94 17.92 -1.42
CA TYR A 152 -9.93 16.94 -0.97
C TYR A 152 -10.35 17.23 0.48
N PRO A 153 -11.67 17.38 0.75
CA PRO A 153 -12.14 17.56 2.11
C PRO A 153 -11.74 16.35 2.94
N ALA A 154 -11.23 16.60 4.15
CA ALA A 154 -10.96 15.56 5.11
C ALA A 154 -12.25 14.77 5.38
N LYS A 155 -12.18 13.45 5.28
CA LYS A 155 -13.24 12.58 5.79
C LYS A 155 -13.11 12.50 7.31
N SER A 156 -14.25 12.34 7.99
CA SER A 156 -14.33 12.40 9.45
C SER A 156 -13.46 11.40 10.20
N SER A 157 -13.07 10.29 9.57
CA SER A 157 -12.27 9.25 10.23
C SER A 157 -10.81 9.68 10.40
N TYR A 158 -10.30 10.54 9.52
CA TYR A 158 -8.92 11.04 9.53
C TYR A 158 -8.78 12.40 10.25
N SER A 159 -7.56 12.94 10.31
CA SER A 159 -7.32 14.30 10.81
C SER A 159 -8.25 15.31 10.13
N SER A 160 -8.62 16.40 10.79
CA SER A 160 -9.38 17.50 10.18
C SER A 160 -8.63 18.22 9.04
N ALA A 161 -7.33 17.94 8.88
CA ALA A 161 -6.49 18.50 7.82
C ALA A 161 -6.95 18.04 6.43
N PRO A 162 -7.06 18.96 5.45
CA PRO A 162 -7.34 18.61 4.06
C PRO A 162 -6.33 17.60 3.50
N ARG A 163 -6.83 16.72 2.62
CA ARG A 163 -5.99 15.71 1.98
C ARG A 163 -5.45 16.20 0.65
N PHE A 164 -4.19 15.83 0.39
CA PHE A 164 -3.49 16.09 -0.86
C PHE A 164 -3.71 15.00 -1.92
N TYR A 165 -4.39 13.91 -1.54
CA TYR A 165 -4.63 12.76 -2.40
C TYR A 165 -6.08 12.27 -2.31
N THR A 166 -6.50 11.56 -3.34
CA THR A 166 -7.70 10.70 -3.35
C THR A 166 -7.32 9.29 -3.77
N ILE A 167 -8.09 8.30 -3.36
CA ILE A 167 -7.88 6.90 -3.76
C ILE A 167 -8.62 6.63 -5.07
N LEU A 168 -7.90 6.09 -6.05
CA LEU A 168 -8.46 5.58 -7.29
C LEU A 168 -8.32 4.06 -7.34
N SER A 169 -9.39 3.42 -7.76
CA SER A 169 -9.44 2.00 -8.05
C SER A 169 -10.37 1.74 -9.24
N LYS A 170 -10.29 0.55 -9.80
CA LYS A 170 -11.22 0.11 -10.85
C LYS A 170 -12.69 0.10 -10.43
N SER A 171 -12.96 0.09 -9.12
CA SER A 171 -14.33 0.07 -8.59
C SER A 171 -14.95 1.46 -8.44
N ASN A 172 -14.13 2.51 -8.29
CA ASN A 172 -14.61 3.87 -8.02
C ASN A 172 -14.27 4.88 -9.13
N SER A 173 -13.59 4.46 -10.20
CA SER A 173 -13.30 5.28 -11.37
C SER A 173 -13.66 4.58 -12.67
N SER A 174 -14.24 5.34 -13.61
CA SER A 174 -14.52 4.90 -14.98
C SER A 174 -13.44 5.32 -15.98
N GLU A 175 -12.44 6.07 -15.55
CA GLU A 175 -11.35 6.55 -16.39
C GLU A 175 -10.52 5.35 -16.90
N ARG A 176 -9.99 5.44 -18.13
CA ARG A 176 -9.12 4.42 -18.72
C ARG A 176 -7.93 5.09 -19.40
N PRO A 177 -6.70 4.56 -19.24
CA PRO A 177 -6.30 3.43 -18.40
C PRO A 177 -6.12 3.84 -16.92
N ILE A 178 -6.71 3.09 -15.98
CA ILE A 178 -6.44 3.23 -14.54
C ILE A 178 -5.77 1.96 -13.99
N PRO A 179 -4.78 2.10 -13.10
CA PRO A 179 -4.21 0.96 -12.37
C PRO A 179 -5.26 0.30 -11.48
N ASN A 180 -4.98 -0.91 -10.97
CA ASN A 180 -5.90 -1.62 -10.08
C ASN A 180 -6.20 -0.79 -8.82
N TYR A 181 -5.16 -0.16 -8.27
CA TYR A 181 -5.24 0.74 -7.14
C TYR A 181 -4.10 1.76 -7.21
N ALA A 182 -4.41 3.04 -7.06
CA ALA A 182 -3.45 4.14 -7.01
C ALA A 182 -3.96 5.28 -6.15
N ILE A 183 -3.06 6.17 -5.73
CA ILE A 183 -3.45 7.48 -5.24
C ILE A 183 -3.34 8.51 -6.37
N LYS A 184 -4.35 9.38 -6.48
CA LYS A 184 -4.31 10.55 -7.36
C LYS A 184 -3.96 11.78 -6.55
N MET A 185 -3.00 12.54 -7.03
CA MET A 185 -2.57 13.82 -6.45
C MET A 185 -2.56 14.91 -7.53
N THR A 186 -2.88 16.14 -7.13
CA THR A 186 -2.73 17.30 -8.00
C THR A 186 -1.55 18.13 -7.50
N LEU A 187 -0.51 18.24 -8.31
CA LEU A 187 0.64 19.11 -8.06
C LEU A 187 0.34 20.51 -8.59
N ALA A 188 0.84 21.53 -7.92
CA ALA A 188 0.83 22.90 -8.39
C ALA A 188 2.16 23.59 -8.16
N VAL A 189 2.45 24.57 -9.01
CA VAL A 189 3.54 25.51 -8.77
C VAL A 189 3.02 26.62 -7.86
N LYS A 190 3.62 26.78 -6.67
CA LYS A 190 3.16 27.74 -5.66
C LYS A 190 3.13 29.18 -6.19
N GLU A 191 4.12 29.53 -7.01
CA GLU A 191 4.24 30.84 -7.66
C GLU A 191 3.17 31.05 -8.75
N TYR A 192 2.64 29.97 -9.32
CA TYR A 192 1.63 30.00 -10.39
C TYR A 192 0.57 28.91 -10.18
N PRO A 193 -0.35 29.08 -9.20
CA PRO A 193 -1.27 28.01 -8.77
C PRO A 193 -2.23 27.51 -9.85
N GLN A 194 -2.44 28.27 -10.93
CA GLN A 194 -3.25 27.87 -12.08
C GLN A 194 -2.61 26.75 -12.91
N TYR A 195 -1.29 26.57 -12.81
CA TYR A 195 -0.60 25.47 -13.49
C TYR A 195 -0.54 24.28 -12.55
N THR A 196 -1.37 23.30 -12.86
CA THR A 196 -1.48 22.08 -12.11
C THR A 196 -1.18 20.87 -12.98
N MET A 197 -0.81 19.77 -12.33
CA MET A 197 -0.61 18.48 -12.99
C MET A 197 -1.16 17.39 -12.09
N GLU A 198 -2.07 16.58 -12.61
CA GLU A 198 -2.51 15.37 -11.93
C GLU A 198 -1.48 14.25 -12.16
N ILE A 199 -1.14 13.55 -11.09
CA ILE A 199 -0.28 12.37 -11.12
C ILE A 199 -1.01 11.20 -10.46
N LEU A 200 -0.72 10.00 -10.94
CA LEU A 200 -1.17 8.74 -10.36
C LEU A 200 0.05 8.01 -9.82
N LEU A 201 -0.01 7.62 -8.55
CA LEU A 201 1.02 6.83 -7.89
C LEU A 201 0.44 5.44 -7.58
N GLU A 202 0.87 4.45 -8.35
CA GLU A 202 0.39 3.06 -8.24
C GLU A 202 0.97 2.35 -7.02
N ASP A 203 0.14 1.60 -6.31
CA ASP A 203 0.57 0.81 -5.15
C ASP A 203 1.22 -0.51 -5.62
N SER A 204 2.53 -0.47 -5.84
CA SER A 204 3.36 -1.62 -6.21
C SER A 204 4.09 -2.25 -5.02
N CYS A 205 4.16 -1.58 -3.88
CA CYS A 205 4.99 -1.99 -2.74
C CYS A 205 4.40 -3.19 -2.00
N HIS A 206 3.07 -3.26 -1.93
CA HIS A 206 2.36 -4.26 -1.14
C HIS A 206 2.14 -5.59 -1.86
N SER A 207 2.55 -5.75 -3.12
CA SER A 207 2.40 -7.01 -3.85
C SER A 207 3.74 -7.71 -4.06
N THR A 208 3.70 -9.02 -4.17
CA THR A 208 4.84 -9.83 -4.58
C THR A 208 4.45 -10.79 -5.70
N TYR A 209 5.40 -11.03 -6.60
CA TYR A 209 5.19 -11.87 -7.77
C TYR A 209 5.36 -13.34 -7.42
N LEU A 210 4.39 -14.17 -7.81
CA LEU A 210 4.51 -15.62 -7.85
C LEU A 210 4.87 -16.04 -9.29
N PRO A 211 6.11 -16.54 -9.51
CA PRO A 211 6.59 -16.92 -10.83
C PRO A 211 5.72 -17.94 -11.58
N ASN A 212 5.97 -18.07 -12.88
CA ASN A 212 5.35 -19.13 -13.66
C ASN A 212 6.01 -20.48 -13.38
N SER A 213 5.26 -21.41 -12.80
CA SER A 213 5.76 -22.74 -12.42
C SER A 213 4.61 -23.73 -12.17
N ILE A 214 5.01 -25.00 -12.01
CA ILE A 214 4.19 -26.05 -11.43
C ILE A 214 4.48 -26.10 -9.93
N TYR A 215 3.44 -25.99 -9.12
CA TYR A 215 3.51 -25.93 -7.67
C TYR A 215 2.88 -27.17 -7.04
N ALA A 216 3.47 -27.63 -5.94
CA ALA A 216 2.85 -28.62 -5.07
C ALA A 216 2.01 -27.90 -4.00
N SER A 217 0.82 -28.40 -3.72
CA SER A 217 0.10 -28.03 -2.51
C SER A 217 0.19 -29.19 -1.51
N PRO A 218 0.69 -28.92 -0.29
CA PRO A 218 0.94 -29.95 0.68
C PRO A 218 -0.36 -30.57 1.19
N ASN A 219 -0.28 -31.87 1.42
CA ASN A 219 -1.04 -32.56 2.45
C ASN A 219 -2.58 -32.48 2.33
N THR A 220 -3.12 -32.93 1.20
CA THR A 220 -4.47 -33.49 1.25
C THR A 220 -4.38 -34.88 1.88
N SER A 221 -5.43 -35.34 2.56
CA SER A 221 -5.57 -36.74 3.01
C SER A 221 -5.38 -37.78 1.90
N LYS A 222 -5.33 -37.35 0.63
CA LYS A 222 -5.16 -38.14 -0.59
C LYS A 222 -3.76 -38.00 -1.23
N GLY A 223 -2.82 -37.31 -0.59
CA GLY A 223 -1.47 -37.06 -1.11
C GLY A 223 -1.24 -35.63 -1.60
N ALA A 224 0.01 -35.31 -1.95
CA ALA A 224 0.36 -34.06 -2.58
C ALA A 224 -0.23 -34.00 -4.00
N TRP A 225 -0.80 -32.87 -4.38
CA TRP A 225 -1.25 -32.61 -5.75
C TRP A 225 -0.48 -31.42 -6.32
N PHE A 226 -0.39 -31.39 -7.65
CA PHE A 226 0.36 -30.37 -8.38
C PHE A 226 -0.59 -29.54 -9.23
N TRP A 227 -0.24 -28.28 -9.42
CA TRP A 227 -0.95 -27.38 -10.32
C TRP A 227 0.00 -26.43 -11.02
N ASP A 228 -0.38 -26.06 -12.24
CA ASP A 228 0.31 -25.07 -13.05
C ASP A 228 -0.48 -23.76 -13.00
N ASN A 229 0.22 -22.63 -12.91
CA ASN A 229 -0.42 -21.33 -13.02
C ASN A 229 -0.78 -20.95 -14.48
N TYR A 230 -0.49 -21.81 -15.46
CA TYR A 230 -0.80 -21.66 -16.88
C TYR A 230 -0.25 -20.35 -17.46
N GLN A 231 1.00 -20.04 -17.11
CA GLN A 231 1.71 -18.81 -17.53
C GLN A 231 1.07 -17.50 -17.04
N ARG A 232 0.09 -17.55 -16.13
CA ARG A 232 -0.52 -16.34 -15.58
C ARG A 232 0.43 -15.67 -14.61
N HIS A 233 0.59 -14.36 -14.77
CA HIS A 233 1.33 -13.56 -13.82
C HIS A 233 0.47 -13.34 -12.57
N ILE A 234 0.87 -13.96 -11.46
CA ILE A 234 0.13 -13.87 -10.20
C ILE A 234 0.87 -12.92 -9.27
N PHE A 235 0.16 -11.93 -8.72
CA PHE A 235 0.67 -11.09 -7.65
C PHE A 235 -0.17 -11.29 -6.39
N VAL A 236 0.50 -11.43 -5.25
CA VAL A 236 -0.12 -11.68 -3.93
C VAL A 236 0.28 -10.57 -2.97
N ASP A 237 -0.65 -10.12 -2.13
CA ASP A 237 -0.33 -9.11 -1.12
C ASP A 237 0.70 -9.63 -0.10
N LYS A 238 1.79 -8.89 0.10
CA LYS A 238 2.88 -9.16 1.04
C LYS A 238 2.45 -9.10 2.50
N PHE A 239 1.41 -8.34 2.81
CA PHE A 239 0.79 -8.21 4.13
C PHE A 239 -0.70 -8.54 4.08
N MET A 240 -1.29 -8.87 5.23
CA MET A 240 -2.75 -8.90 5.35
C MET A 240 -3.32 -7.50 5.19
N ALA A 241 -4.55 -7.39 4.69
CA ALA A 241 -5.27 -6.11 4.64
C ALA A 241 -5.36 -5.51 6.04
N SER A 242 -4.97 -4.24 6.22
CA SER A 242 -4.98 -3.58 7.52
C SER A 242 -6.26 -2.78 7.75
N TYR A 243 -6.53 -2.41 8.99
CA TYR A 243 -7.69 -1.56 9.32
C TYR A 243 -7.67 -0.21 8.59
N ARG A 244 -6.49 0.38 8.32
CA ARG A 244 -6.29 1.56 7.47
C ARG A 244 -6.86 1.31 6.08
N ASP A 245 -6.53 0.17 5.47
CA ASP A 245 -7.03 -0.15 4.14
C ASP A 245 -8.56 -0.29 4.11
N ILE A 246 -9.15 -0.82 5.19
CA ILE A 246 -10.61 -0.93 5.31
C ILE A 246 -11.26 0.45 5.48
N VAL A 247 -10.66 1.35 6.26
CA VAL A 247 -11.14 2.74 6.37
C VAL A 247 -11.11 3.42 5.00
N GLU A 248 -10.04 3.25 4.22
CA GLU A 248 -9.97 3.78 2.86
C GLU A 248 -11.06 3.18 1.94
N TRP A 249 -11.29 1.87 2.02
CA TRP A 249 -12.35 1.24 1.25
C TRP A 249 -13.74 1.78 1.63
N ILE A 250 -14.01 1.96 2.93
CA ILE A 250 -15.24 2.57 3.43
C ILE A 250 -15.42 3.98 2.85
N GLU A 251 -14.39 4.82 2.93
CA GLU A 251 -14.49 6.24 2.58
C GLU A 251 -14.51 6.53 1.07
N TYR A 252 -13.74 5.75 0.29
CA TYR A 252 -13.52 6.01 -1.14
C TYR A 252 -14.16 4.96 -2.06
N GLY A 253 -14.54 3.80 -1.53
CA GLY A 253 -15.11 2.68 -2.28
C GLY A 253 -16.56 2.37 -1.96
N ASN A 254 -17.23 3.20 -1.15
CA ASN A 254 -18.56 2.91 -0.59
C ASN A 254 -18.57 1.55 0.14
N GLY A 255 -17.52 1.26 0.90
CA GLY A 255 -17.42 0.05 1.72
C GLY A 255 -18.50 -0.02 2.79
N ASP A 256 -18.60 -1.19 3.43
CA ASP A 256 -19.64 -1.46 4.42
C ASP A 256 -19.37 -0.71 5.73
N ASN A 257 -20.16 0.32 6.00
CA ASN A 257 -20.08 1.14 7.23
C ASN A 257 -20.42 0.36 8.52
N THR A 258 -20.89 -0.88 8.43
CA THR A 258 -21.15 -1.73 9.61
C THR A 258 -19.90 -2.43 10.14
N ILE A 259 -18.78 -2.38 9.40
CA ILE A 259 -17.52 -3.00 9.83
C ILE A 259 -17.01 -2.27 11.09
N ALA A 260 -16.76 -3.04 12.14
CA ALA A 260 -16.18 -2.52 13.36
C ALA A 260 -14.70 -2.13 13.13
N ILE A 261 -14.42 -0.83 13.14
CA ILE A 261 -13.08 -0.25 13.08
C ILE A 261 -12.62 0.12 14.49
N PRO A 262 -11.37 -0.17 14.89
CA PRO A 262 -10.82 0.31 16.15
C PRO A 262 -10.90 1.83 16.26
N SER A 263 -11.41 2.32 17.40
CA SER A 263 -11.51 3.76 17.69
C SER A 263 -10.12 4.41 17.78
N SER A 264 -9.15 3.71 18.36
CA SER A 264 -7.77 4.18 18.41
C SER A 264 -7.08 3.95 17.08
N ARG A 265 -6.51 5.04 16.56
CA ARG A 265 -5.80 5.07 15.28
C ARG A 265 -4.55 4.21 15.27
N GLU A 266 -3.88 4.00 16.40
CA GLU A 266 -2.66 3.18 16.49
C GLU A 266 -2.88 1.72 16.02
N PHE A 267 -4.12 1.22 16.02
CA PHE A 267 -4.47 -0.10 15.52
C PHE A 267 -4.75 -0.15 14.02
N TRP A 268 -4.75 0.98 13.32
CA TRP A 268 -5.10 1.00 11.89
C TRP A 268 -4.07 0.30 11.03
N SER A 269 -2.82 0.24 11.50
CA SER A 269 -1.77 -0.53 10.86
C SER A 269 -1.93 -2.05 11.06
N PHE A 270 -2.72 -2.51 12.04
CA PHE A 270 -2.92 -3.95 12.29
C PHE A 270 -3.79 -4.61 11.22
N PRO A 271 -3.63 -5.94 11.01
CA PRO A 271 -4.54 -6.72 10.18
C PRO A 271 -6.01 -6.53 10.56
N ALA A 272 -6.84 -6.25 9.57
CA ALA A 272 -8.27 -6.11 9.72
C ALA A 272 -8.91 -7.48 9.94
N THR A 273 -9.45 -7.70 11.14
CA THR A 273 -9.83 -9.04 11.61
C THR A 273 -11.31 -9.23 11.94
N SER A 274 -12.10 -8.17 11.75
CA SER A 274 -13.53 -8.09 12.08
C SER A 274 -14.45 -8.23 10.86
N LEU A 275 -13.91 -8.65 9.71
CA LEU A 275 -14.66 -8.74 8.46
C LEU A 275 -15.30 -10.12 8.28
N THR A 276 -16.48 -10.14 7.66
CA THR A 276 -17.08 -11.37 7.13
C THR A 276 -16.43 -11.75 5.79
N PRO A 277 -16.46 -13.02 5.37
CA PRO A 277 -15.94 -13.42 4.07
C PRO A 277 -16.50 -12.62 2.88
N LYS A 278 -17.79 -12.25 2.93
CA LYS A 278 -18.41 -11.39 1.93
C LYS A 278 -17.76 -10.00 1.87
N GLN A 279 -17.46 -9.41 3.02
CA GLN A 279 -16.77 -8.12 3.11
C GLN A 279 -15.32 -8.24 2.65
N MET A 280 -14.61 -9.33 2.99
CA MET A 280 -13.25 -9.60 2.51
C MET A 280 -13.21 -9.67 0.97
N HIS A 281 -14.16 -10.40 0.36
CA HIS A 281 -14.32 -10.46 -1.10
C HIS A 281 -14.59 -9.08 -1.72
N ALA A 282 -15.49 -8.29 -1.13
CA ALA A 282 -15.84 -6.97 -1.62
C ALA A 282 -14.66 -5.99 -1.53
N TYR A 283 -13.90 -6.03 -0.44
CA TYR A 283 -12.66 -5.25 -0.31
C TYR A 283 -11.63 -5.63 -1.37
N CYS A 284 -11.37 -6.94 -1.59
CA CYS A 284 -10.41 -7.34 -2.61
C CYS A 284 -10.85 -6.88 -4.01
N ALA A 285 -12.16 -6.97 -4.31
CA ALA A 285 -12.71 -6.45 -5.57
C ALA A 285 -12.53 -4.93 -5.70
N PHE A 286 -12.71 -4.17 -4.60
CA PHE A 286 -12.41 -2.73 -4.56
C PHE A 286 -10.95 -2.46 -4.95
N ARG A 287 -9.99 -3.26 -4.47
CA ARG A 287 -8.57 -3.16 -4.83
C ARG A 287 -8.25 -3.62 -6.26
N GLY A 288 -9.24 -4.04 -7.05
CA GLY A 288 -9.03 -4.65 -8.37
C GLY A 288 -8.44 -6.07 -8.32
N LYS A 289 -8.57 -6.72 -7.16
CA LYS A 289 -8.01 -8.04 -6.83
C LYS A 289 -9.13 -9.02 -6.50
N GLN A 290 -8.76 -10.24 -6.12
CA GLN A 290 -9.65 -11.25 -5.54
C GLN A 290 -9.09 -11.75 -4.22
N LEU A 291 -9.91 -12.40 -3.41
CA LEU A 291 -9.45 -13.04 -2.17
C LEU A 291 -8.40 -14.11 -2.48
N LEU A 292 -7.34 -14.18 -1.68
CA LEU A 292 -6.27 -15.16 -1.84
C LEU A 292 -6.82 -16.60 -1.77
N GLU A 293 -6.38 -17.42 -2.71
CA GLU A 293 -6.76 -18.84 -2.75
C GLU A 293 -5.72 -19.70 -2.05
N ALA A 294 -6.18 -20.73 -1.34
CA ALA A 294 -5.34 -21.56 -0.48
C ALA A 294 -4.13 -22.18 -1.21
N HIS A 295 -4.32 -22.67 -2.43
CA HIS A 295 -3.23 -23.29 -3.21
C HIS A 295 -2.21 -22.27 -3.75
N ILE A 296 -2.63 -21.01 -3.96
CA ILE A 296 -1.73 -19.91 -4.32
C ILE A 296 -0.89 -19.51 -3.11
N TYR A 297 -1.51 -19.43 -1.92
CA TYR A 297 -0.79 -19.23 -0.67
C TYR A 297 0.24 -20.35 -0.45
N ASP A 298 -0.14 -21.62 -0.68
CA ASP A 298 0.80 -22.73 -0.61
C ASP A 298 1.97 -22.52 -1.56
N ALA A 299 1.70 -22.24 -2.84
CA ALA A 299 2.80 -21.98 -3.79
C ALA A 299 3.70 -20.84 -3.33
N ALA A 300 3.13 -19.72 -2.87
CA ALA A 300 3.89 -18.55 -2.43
C ALA A 300 4.68 -18.78 -1.13
N THR A 301 4.32 -19.79 -0.33
CA THR A 301 5.01 -20.11 0.94
C THR A 301 5.94 -21.32 0.84
N TYR A 302 5.58 -22.30 0.03
CA TYR A 302 6.35 -23.51 -0.26
C TYR A 302 7.14 -23.34 -1.54
N TYR A 303 8.47 -23.24 -1.45
CA TYR A 303 9.29 -23.22 -2.66
C TYR A 303 9.30 -24.62 -3.28
N TYR A 304 8.61 -24.76 -4.41
CA TYR A 304 8.72 -25.93 -5.27
C TYR A 304 9.00 -25.50 -6.70
N ALA A 305 10.27 -25.24 -7.02
CA ALA A 305 10.70 -25.17 -8.40
C ALA A 305 11.10 -26.57 -8.84
N LEU A 306 10.29 -27.19 -9.70
CA LEU A 306 10.80 -28.25 -10.56
C LEU A 306 12.03 -27.68 -11.29
N SER A 307 13.16 -28.37 -11.21
CA SER A 307 14.38 -27.98 -11.91
C SER A 307 14.09 -27.67 -13.39
N GLU A 308 14.83 -26.75 -14.00
CA GLU A 308 14.68 -26.41 -15.43
C GLU A 308 14.70 -27.65 -16.35
N GLN A 309 15.35 -28.73 -15.92
CA GLN A 309 15.36 -30.02 -16.63
C GLN A 309 13.96 -30.69 -16.67
N ALA A 310 13.17 -30.59 -15.59
CA ALA A 310 11.80 -31.08 -15.54
C ALA A 310 10.81 -30.20 -16.33
N LYS A 311 11.16 -28.95 -16.65
CA LYS A 311 10.35 -28.09 -17.53
C LYS A 311 10.48 -28.45 -19.02
N GLN A 312 11.60 -29.07 -19.42
CA GLN A 312 11.91 -29.29 -20.84
C GLN A 312 11.28 -30.56 -21.45
N ARG A 313 10.76 -31.50 -20.65
CA ARG A 313 10.05 -32.70 -21.15
C ARG A 313 8.99 -33.16 -20.17
N PRO A 314 7.69 -33.03 -20.47
CA PRO A 314 6.63 -33.65 -19.70
C PRO A 314 6.27 -34.99 -20.35
N SER A 315 7.16 -35.99 -20.29
CA SER A 315 6.72 -37.37 -20.54
C SER A 315 6.05 -37.92 -19.28
N GLU A 316 5.16 -38.92 -19.39
CA GLU A 316 4.52 -39.53 -18.20
C GLU A 316 5.55 -40.08 -17.19
N ILE A 317 6.73 -40.46 -17.65
CA ILE A 317 7.88 -40.93 -16.85
C ILE A 317 8.44 -39.79 -15.97
N ASP A 318 8.25 -38.54 -16.37
CA ASP A 318 8.72 -37.37 -15.63
C ASP A 318 7.78 -36.96 -14.50
N LYS A 319 6.51 -37.41 -14.48
CA LYS A 319 5.61 -37.13 -13.34
C LYS A 319 6.02 -37.89 -12.09
N GLU A 320 6.48 -39.14 -12.25
CA GLU A 320 6.95 -39.97 -11.13
C GLU A 320 8.34 -39.52 -10.66
N LEU A 321 9.22 -39.10 -11.57
CA LEU A 321 10.51 -38.49 -11.23
C LEU A 321 10.31 -37.09 -10.60
N ALA A 322 9.41 -36.27 -11.13
CA ALA A 322 9.01 -34.99 -10.53
C ALA A 322 8.33 -35.20 -9.18
N TYR A 323 7.57 -36.27 -8.97
CA TYR A 323 6.99 -36.63 -7.68
C TYR A 323 8.06 -37.10 -6.69
N THR A 324 9.04 -37.88 -7.15
CA THR A 324 10.15 -38.38 -6.32
C THR A 324 11.09 -37.24 -5.94
N HIS A 325 11.50 -36.40 -6.90
CA HIS A 325 12.21 -35.15 -6.64
C HIS A 325 11.35 -34.17 -5.84
N ALA A 326 10.02 -34.14 -6.00
CA ALA A 326 9.15 -33.36 -5.14
C ALA A 326 9.24 -33.81 -3.72
N LYS A 327 9.16 -35.12 -3.50
CA LYS A 327 9.23 -35.72 -2.18
C LYS A 327 10.59 -35.47 -1.51
N GLU A 328 11.68 -35.42 -2.27
CA GLU A 328 13.03 -35.10 -1.79
C GLU A 328 13.24 -33.58 -1.58
N LEU A 329 12.70 -32.72 -2.45
CA LEU A 329 12.80 -31.26 -2.34
C LEU A 329 11.79 -30.67 -1.35
N LEU A 330 10.65 -31.31 -1.13
CA LEU A 330 9.75 -31.02 0.00
C LEU A 330 10.45 -31.25 1.36
N GLN A 331 11.64 -31.87 1.38
CA GLN A 331 12.50 -31.98 2.57
C GLN A 331 13.42 -30.75 2.78
N ASN A 332 13.50 -29.80 1.84
CA ASN A 332 14.30 -28.56 2.00
C ASN A 332 13.74 -27.41 1.12
N PRO A 333 13.34 -26.25 1.70
CA PRO A 333 14.40 -25.34 2.17
C PRO A 333 14.12 -24.53 3.45
N TYR A 334 12.87 -24.37 3.92
CA TYR A 334 12.58 -23.40 4.98
C TYR A 334 12.65 -24.02 6.40
N PRO A 335 13.22 -23.30 7.39
CA PRO A 335 13.41 -23.81 8.76
C PRO A 335 12.10 -23.97 9.56
N TRP A 336 10.96 -24.05 8.88
CA TRP A 336 9.63 -24.12 9.50
C TRP A 336 8.73 -25.22 8.94
N CYS A 337 9.25 -26.05 8.02
CA CYS A 337 8.53 -27.23 7.57
C CYS A 337 8.71 -28.37 8.57
N GLU A 338 7.65 -29.17 8.78
CA GLU A 338 7.59 -30.31 9.72
C GLU A 338 8.66 -31.39 9.45
N ASN A 339 9.29 -31.39 8.27
CA ASN A 339 10.19 -32.46 7.82
C ASN A 339 11.68 -32.12 7.83
N LYS A 340 12.09 -30.90 8.22
CA LYS A 340 13.51 -30.53 8.25
C LYS A 340 14.08 -30.80 9.64
N ILE A 341 14.96 -31.80 9.77
CA ILE A 341 15.60 -32.14 11.07
C ILE A 341 16.34 -30.93 11.67
N ASP A 342 16.82 -30.03 10.81
CA ASP A 342 17.56 -28.84 11.22
C ASP A 342 16.72 -27.58 11.49
N SER A 343 15.42 -27.61 11.19
CA SER A 343 14.48 -26.54 11.51
C SER A 343 14.43 -26.35 13.02
N PHE A 344 14.45 -25.10 13.52
CA PHE A 344 14.37 -24.93 14.97
C PHE A 344 13.02 -25.40 15.49
N VAL A 345 11.93 -25.18 14.73
CA VAL A 345 10.58 -25.61 15.15
C VAL A 345 10.57 -27.11 15.35
N PHE A 346 11.17 -27.84 14.42
CA PHE A 346 11.32 -29.29 14.51
C PHE A 346 12.22 -29.72 15.66
N LYS A 347 13.41 -29.11 15.82
CA LYS A 347 14.33 -29.40 16.94
C LYS A 347 13.66 -29.16 18.30
N LEU A 348 12.96 -28.05 18.43
CA LEU A 348 12.20 -27.69 19.62
C LEU A 348 11.09 -28.71 19.88
N GLN A 349 10.27 -29.04 18.89
CA GLN A 349 9.23 -30.06 18.99
C GLN A 349 9.81 -31.41 19.41
N GLN A 350 10.92 -31.85 18.82
CA GLN A 350 11.60 -33.09 19.20
C GLN A 350 12.13 -33.08 20.63
N ASP A 351 12.77 -31.99 21.06
CA ASP A 351 13.30 -31.84 22.41
C ASP A 351 12.18 -31.82 23.44
N LEU A 352 11.05 -31.19 23.14
CA LEU A 352 9.87 -31.19 23.99
C LEU A 352 9.23 -32.57 24.08
N GLU A 353 9.12 -33.30 22.98
CA GLU A 353 8.64 -34.69 22.99
C GLU A 353 9.61 -35.61 23.77
N ARG A 354 10.91 -35.34 23.71
CA ARG A 354 11.90 -36.03 24.56
C ARG A 354 11.67 -35.72 26.04
N LEU A 355 11.43 -34.46 26.40
CA LEU A 355 11.12 -34.04 27.78
C LEU A 355 9.82 -34.69 28.30
N LYS A 356 8.75 -34.71 27.49
CA LYS A 356 7.49 -35.39 27.82
C LYS A 356 7.72 -36.87 28.14
N ARG A 357 8.53 -37.55 27.32
CA ARG A 357 8.89 -38.97 27.53
C ARG A 357 9.73 -39.21 28.79
N MET A 358 10.61 -38.29 29.17
CA MET A 358 11.43 -38.43 30.39
C MET A 358 10.63 -38.22 31.68
N HIS A 359 9.48 -37.54 31.61
CA HIS A 359 8.71 -37.15 32.79
C HIS A 359 7.20 -37.42 32.64
N PRO A 360 6.77 -38.66 32.35
CA PRO A 360 5.37 -38.99 32.01
C PRO A 360 4.37 -38.80 33.16
N GLN A 361 4.84 -38.81 34.40
CA GLN A 361 4.01 -38.68 35.61
C GLN A 361 3.61 -37.23 35.93
N LYS A 362 4.30 -36.25 35.36
CA LYS A 362 3.94 -34.84 35.52
C LYS A 362 3.00 -34.50 34.37
N ARG A 363 1.69 -34.35 34.64
CA ARG A 363 0.80 -33.57 33.77
C ARG A 363 1.28 -32.13 33.83
N PHE A 364 2.28 -31.85 33.01
CA PHE A 364 2.94 -30.58 32.99
C PHE A 364 1.93 -29.48 32.65
N GLY A 365 1.79 -28.47 33.52
CA GLY A 365 1.59 -27.11 33.04
C GLY A 365 2.91 -26.68 32.39
N ILE A 366 3.08 -27.02 31.10
CA ILE A 366 4.38 -27.29 30.44
C ILE A 366 5.43 -26.21 30.61
N LEU A 367 5.09 -24.93 30.59
CA LEU A 367 6.11 -23.88 30.53
C LEU A 367 6.49 -23.30 31.91
N ASN A 368 5.50 -23.03 32.76
CA ASN A 368 5.75 -22.38 34.07
C ASN A 368 6.50 -23.29 35.05
N ASN A 369 6.29 -24.61 34.96
CA ASN A 369 7.01 -25.58 35.79
C ASN A 369 8.37 -25.99 35.20
N LEU A 370 8.60 -25.78 33.89
CA LEU A 370 9.93 -25.99 33.29
C LEU A 370 10.88 -24.82 33.63
N ARG A 371 10.39 -23.57 33.59
CA ARG A 371 11.16 -22.39 34.01
C ARG A 371 11.68 -22.51 35.45
N SER A 372 10.90 -23.11 36.36
CA SER A 372 11.30 -23.27 37.77
C SER A 372 12.29 -24.40 38.03
N LEU A 373 12.37 -25.39 37.13
CA LEU A 373 13.26 -26.56 37.30
C LEU A 373 14.63 -26.35 36.66
N HIS A 374 14.74 -25.54 35.61
CA HIS A 374 16.00 -25.27 34.91
C HIS A 374 16.03 -23.83 34.38
N PRO A 375 16.53 -22.82 35.12
CA PRO A 375 16.49 -21.42 34.69
C PRO A 375 17.24 -21.12 33.37
N ASP A 376 18.10 -22.04 32.89
CA ASP A 376 18.70 -22.01 31.54
C ASP A 376 17.90 -22.91 30.57
N THR A 377 16.57 -22.82 30.56
CA THR A 377 15.72 -23.83 29.92
C THR A 377 16.00 -23.99 28.43
N ILE A 378 15.73 -25.20 27.92
CA ILE A 378 15.52 -25.49 26.48
C ILE A 378 14.67 -24.41 25.81
N ILE A 379 13.67 -23.87 26.51
CA ILE A 379 12.80 -22.80 26.02
C ILE A 379 13.59 -21.51 25.75
N ASP A 380 14.43 -21.05 26.67
CA ASP A 380 15.26 -19.84 26.46
C ASP A 380 16.30 -20.03 25.35
N ARG A 381 16.77 -21.27 25.13
CA ARG A 381 17.65 -21.60 24.00
C ARG A 381 16.94 -21.46 22.64
N TYR A 382 15.65 -21.80 22.57
CA TYR A 382 14.91 -21.84 21.31
C TYR A 382 13.99 -20.62 21.07
N LEU A 383 13.58 -19.91 22.12
CA LEU A 383 12.86 -18.64 22.03
C LEU A 383 13.83 -17.45 21.86
N SER A 384 14.81 -17.58 20.97
CA SER A 384 15.60 -16.42 20.57
C SER A 384 14.69 -15.37 19.93
N LEU A 385 15.09 -14.10 20.01
CA LEU A 385 14.37 -13.00 19.38
C LEU A 385 14.08 -13.30 17.90
N ASP A 386 15.08 -13.77 17.16
CA ASP A 386 14.97 -14.13 15.74
C ASP A 386 13.94 -15.24 15.50
N ASN A 387 13.89 -16.25 16.37
CA ASN A 387 12.94 -17.35 16.22
C ASN A 387 11.50 -16.88 16.48
N CYS A 388 11.33 -16.04 17.51
CA CYS A 388 10.04 -15.47 17.84
C CYS A 388 9.53 -14.47 16.79
N GLN A 389 10.43 -13.73 16.16
CA GLN A 389 10.15 -12.83 15.04
C GLN A 389 9.61 -13.54 13.80
N ASN A 390 9.87 -14.83 13.63
CA ASN A 390 9.45 -15.57 12.45
C ASN A 390 8.26 -16.51 12.70
N LEU A 391 8.05 -16.94 13.95
CA LEU A 391 7.00 -17.91 14.29
C LEU A 391 5.78 -17.28 14.96
N PHE A 392 5.95 -16.21 15.75
CA PHE A 392 4.90 -15.57 16.54
C PHE A 392 3.95 -16.55 17.24
N ALA A 393 4.51 -17.51 17.99
CA ALA A 393 3.72 -18.39 18.84
C ALA A 393 3.28 -17.70 20.13
N ARG A 394 2.35 -18.31 20.88
CA ARG A 394 1.85 -17.79 22.16
C ARG A 394 2.96 -17.45 23.14
N GLU A 395 3.95 -18.32 23.26
CA GLU A 395 5.10 -18.16 24.15
C GLU A 395 6.00 -16.99 23.74
N CYS A 396 5.99 -16.60 22.47
CA CYS A 396 6.74 -15.45 21.97
C CYS A 396 6.07 -14.11 22.29
N ALA A 397 4.75 -14.09 22.50
CA ALA A 397 4.01 -12.86 22.79
C ALA A 397 4.41 -12.21 24.12
N GLU A 398 5.01 -12.97 25.05
CA GLU A 398 5.57 -12.43 26.31
C GLU A 398 6.86 -11.63 26.08
N TYR A 399 7.62 -11.96 25.05
CA TYR A 399 8.97 -11.43 24.81
C TYR A 399 9.03 -10.42 23.67
N TYR A 400 8.10 -10.54 22.73
CA TYR A 400 8.16 -9.80 21.48
C TYR A 400 6.77 -9.29 21.08
N TYR A 401 6.69 -7.97 20.89
CA TYR A 401 5.49 -7.34 20.36
C TYR A 401 5.30 -7.77 18.91
N PHE A 402 4.05 -7.98 18.50
CA PHE A 402 3.73 -8.30 17.11
C PHE A 402 4.08 -7.11 16.21
N PRO A 403 5.13 -7.19 15.37
CA PRO A 403 5.60 -6.08 14.60
C PRO A 403 4.70 -5.94 13.37
N VAL A 404 4.03 -4.81 13.31
CA VAL A 404 3.09 -4.50 12.25
C VAL A 404 3.88 -4.15 10.98
N TYR A 405 3.48 -4.70 9.84
CA TYR A 405 4.19 -4.58 8.55
C TYR A 405 5.66 -5.06 8.56
N SER A 406 6.01 -5.97 9.47
CA SER A 406 7.37 -6.53 9.52
C SER A 406 7.71 -7.40 8.32
N SER A 407 8.94 -7.23 7.82
CA SER A 407 9.54 -8.15 6.85
C SER A 407 9.88 -9.53 7.42
N ASN A 408 9.80 -9.73 8.74
CA ASN A 408 10.14 -11.01 9.34
C ASN A 408 9.21 -12.15 8.87
N GLY A 409 9.75 -13.37 8.86
CA GLY A 409 9.05 -14.54 8.34
C GLY A 409 8.79 -14.46 6.84
N THR A 410 9.73 -13.90 6.06
CA THR A 410 9.61 -13.80 4.60
C THR A 410 9.62 -15.18 3.93
N SER A 411 8.64 -15.48 3.08
CA SER A 411 8.67 -16.65 2.19
C SER A 411 9.63 -16.46 1.02
N TRP A 412 9.88 -17.54 0.29
CA TRP A 412 10.68 -17.50 -0.93
C TRP A 412 10.12 -16.53 -1.98
N SER A 413 8.80 -16.34 -2.02
CA SER A 413 8.15 -15.45 -2.95
C SER A 413 7.98 -14.04 -2.39
N GLY A 414 8.45 -13.74 -1.18
CA GLY A 414 8.33 -12.40 -0.57
C GLY A 414 7.05 -12.14 0.23
N LEU A 415 6.29 -13.18 0.62
CA LEU A 415 5.19 -13.00 1.59
C LEU A 415 5.74 -12.88 3.01
N TYR A 416 5.17 -11.99 3.82
CA TYR A 416 5.58 -11.83 5.22
C TYR A 416 4.62 -12.49 6.20
N GLN A 417 5.10 -12.78 7.41
CA GLN A 417 4.29 -13.35 8.51
C GLN A 417 3.58 -14.65 8.11
N ILE A 418 4.30 -15.51 7.39
CA ILE A 418 3.76 -16.78 6.86
C ILE A 418 3.46 -17.80 7.96
N LEU A 419 4.04 -17.62 9.15
CA LEU A 419 3.70 -18.36 10.36
C LEU A 419 3.38 -17.39 11.49
N GLY A 420 2.49 -17.85 12.37
CA GLY A 420 1.99 -17.06 13.47
C GLY A 420 1.16 -15.86 13.04
N GLY A 421 1.16 -14.84 13.89
CA GLY A 421 0.33 -13.65 13.72
C GLY A 421 -1.16 -13.95 13.94
N PHE A 422 -2.01 -13.42 13.06
CA PHE A 422 -3.44 -13.72 13.07
C PHE A 422 -3.73 -14.95 12.19
N PRO A 423 -4.73 -15.78 12.54
CA PRO A 423 -5.32 -16.71 11.60
C PRO A 423 -5.72 -16.01 10.30
N GLU A 424 -5.58 -16.69 9.17
CA GLU A 424 -5.79 -16.11 7.84
C GLU A 424 -6.82 -16.93 7.06
N TYR A 425 -7.88 -16.26 6.59
CA TYR A 425 -8.91 -16.86 5.76
C TYR A 425 -8.52 -16.85 4.28
N PHE A 426 -8.83 -17.94 3.60
CA PHE A 426 -8.67 -18.09 2.16
C PHE A 426 -9.92 -18.65 1.52
N ARG A 427 -10.08 -18.38 0.23
CA ARG A 427 -10.94 -19.22 -0.60
C ARG A 427 -10.22 -20.54 -0.89
N ASN A 428 -10.81 -21.68 -0.53
CA ASN A 428 -10.26 -22.99 -0.89
C ASN A 428 -11.21 -23.72 -1.86
N PRO A 429 -11.02 -23.58 -3.19
CA PRO A 429 -11.89 -24.25 -4.16
C PRO A 429 -11.70 -25.76 -4.23
N ILE A 430 -10.65 -26.31 -3.62
CA ILE A 430 -10.27 -27.73 -3.73
C ILE A 430 -10.74 -28.49 -2.50
N LEU A 431 -10.47 -27.94 -1.31
CA LEU A 431 -10.91 -28.47 -0.02
C LEU A 431 -11.63 -27.36 0.75
N SER A 432 -12.92 -27.18 0.49
CA SER A 432 -13.72 -26.12 1.12
C SER A 432 -13.74 -26.17 2.66
N LYS A 433 -13.45 -27.33 3.25
CA LYS A 433 -13.27 -27.55 4.69
C LYS A 433 -11.87 -27.23 5.22
N GLU A 434 -11.04 -26.55 4.43
CA GLU A 434 -9.68 -26.17 4.78
C GLU A 434 -9.45 -24.72 4.31
N ASN A 435 -10.28 -23.79 4.80
CA ASN A 435 -10.30 -22.40 4.39
C ASN A 435 -9.59 -21.44 5.37
N LEU A 436 -8.91 -21.97 6.41
CA LEU A 436 -8.28 -21.14 7.44
C LEU A 436 -6.85 -21.62 7.77
N LYS A 437 -5.83 -20.78 7.56
CA LYS A 437 -4.50 -20.96 8.18
C LYS A 437 -4.62 -20.54 9.63
N ILE A 438 -4.38 -21.47 10.54
CA ILE A 438 -4.59 -21.25 11.98
C ILE A 438 -3.30 -20.97 12.77
N SER A 439 -2.13 -21.19 12.17
CA SER A 439 -0.84 -20.79 12.74
C SER A 439 -0.90 -19.31 13.15
N SER A 440 -0.79 -19.04 14.45
CA SER A 440 -1.08 -17.75 15.08
C SER A 440 -0.47 -17.63 16.47
N PHE A 441 -0.41 -16.42 17.03
CA PHE A 441 0.02 -16.22 18.43
C PHE A 441 -0.96 -16.79 19.46
N TYR A 442 -2.12 -17.28 19.03
CA TYR A 442 -3.03 -18.01 19.91
C TYR A 442 -2.55 -19.43 20.22
N LEU A 443 -1.65 -19.97 19.39
CA LEU A 443 -1.17 -21.34 19.49
C LEU A 443 0.17 -21.43 20.18
N SER A 444 0.29 -22.43 21.06
CA SER A 444 1.58 -22.85 21.59
C SER A 444 2.54 -23.20 20.46
N ILE A 445 3.81 -22.89 20.65
CA ILE A 445 4.93 -23.32 19.80
C ILE A 445 4.98 -24.84 19.61
N ASN A 446 4.36 -25.59 20.53
CA ASN A 446 4.28 -27.06 20.50
C ASN A 446 3.11 -27.57 19.68
N SER A 447 2.21 -26.68 19.24
CA SER A 447 1.03 -27.08 18.51
C SER A 447 1.44 -27.62 17.13
N PRO A 448 0.95 -28.79 16.71
CA PRO A 448 1.18 -29.29 15.34
C PRO A 448 0.54 -28.39 14.28
N TRP A 449 -0.32 -27.45 14.71
CA TRP A 449 -0.95 -26.43 13.89
C TRP A 449 -0.10 -25.17 13.68
N GLN A 450 1.05 -25.05 14.35
CA GLN A 450 2.09 -24.07 14.05
C GLN A 450 3.00 -24.54 12.91
N ALA A 451 2.38 -24.86 11.77
CA ALA A 451 3.08 -25.33 10.59
C ALA A 451 2.40 -24.80 9.33
N LEU A 452 3.18 -24.61 8.28
CA LEU A 452 2.65 -24.26 6.97
C LEU A 452 1.73 -25.39 6.47
N GLY A 453 0.80 -25.08 5.56
CA GLY A 453 -0.07 -26.06 4.91
C GLY A 453 -1.10 -26.75 5.81
N LYS A 454 -1.00 -26.65 7.14
CA LYS A 454 -2.04 -27.09 8.07
C LYS A 454 -3.17 -26.08 8.07
N ARG A 455 -4.39 -26.58 7.84
CA ARG A 455 -5.58 -25.74 7.73
C ARG A 455 -6.73 -26.25 8.57
N ALA A 456 -7.38 -25.30 9.23
CA ALA A 456 -8.67 -25.48 9.87
C ALA A 456 -9.79 -25.09 8.90
N TYR A 457 -11.01 -25.30 9.35
CA TYR A 457 -12.21 -24.77 8.73
C TYR A 457 -12.83 -23.71 9.60
N TRP A 458 -13.20 -22.60 8.99
CA TRP A 458 -14.08 -21.60 9.58
C TRP A 458 -15.44 -21.66 8.88
N ASP A 459 -16.51 -21.80 9.65
CA ASP A 459 -17.88 -21.89 9.13
C ASP A 459 -18.51 -20.54 8.74
N GLU A 460 -17.77 -19.45 8.93
CA GLU A 460 -18.12 -18.08 8.52
C GLU A 460 -19.28 -17.44 9.32
N LYS A 461 -19.86 -18.14 10.30
CA LYS A 461 -21.03 -17.65 11.07
C LYS A 461 -20.66 -16.77 12.26
N GLY A 462 -19.41 -16.80 12.68
CA GLY A 462 -18.93 -16.04 13.82
C GLY A 462 -17.46 -16.27 14.09
N LEU A 463 -16.88 -15.45 14.95
CA LEU A 463 -15.49 -15.55 15.37
C LEU A 463 -15.33 -16.34 16.68
N LEU A 464 -16.36 -17.10 17.05
CA LEU A 464 -16.33 -17.90 18.26
C LEU A 464 -15.53 -19.19 18.02
N PRO A 465 -14.96 -19.75 19.09
CA PRO A 465 -14.29 -21.06 19.08
C PRO A 465 -15.08 -22.15 18.35
N SER A 466 -16.39 -22.19 18.58
CA SER A 466 -17.32 -23.18 18.03
C SER A 466 -17.47 -23.10 16.51
N ASN A 467 -17.03 -22.01 15.88
CA ASN A 467 -17.08 -21.80 14.44
C ASN A 467 -15.82 -22.29 13.72
N ILE A 468 -14.81 -22.77 14.48
CA ILE A 468 -13.55 -23.28 13.93
C ILE A 468 -13.45 -24.78 14.17
N HIS A 469 -13.21 -25.54 13.10
CA HIS A 469 -13.15 -27.00 13.12
C HIS A 469 -11.80 -27.49 12.62
N LEU A 470 -11.23 -28.49 13.31
CA LEU A 470 -9.94 -29.07 12.98
C LEU A 470 -10.13 -30.44 12.35
N TYR A 471 -10.00 -30.55 11.02
CA TYR A 471 -10.28 -31.81 10.32
C TYR A 471 -9.07 -32.75 10.18
N SER A 472 -7.87 -32.32 10.60
CA SER A 472 -6.61 -33.05 10.32
C SER A 472 -6.18 -34.06 11.38
N SER A 473 -6.78 -34.10 12.58
CA SER A 473 -6.30 -35.03 13.61
C SER A 473 -6.97 -36.39 13.46
N LYS A 474 -6.16 -37.43 13.24
CA LYS A 474 -6.60 -38.83 13.46
C LYS A 474 -6.97 -39.08 14.92
N ASN A 475 -6.65 -38.13 15.82
CA ASN A 475 -6.93 -38.21 17.24
C ASN A 475 -7.83 -37.05 17.69
N ARG A 476 -9.07 -37.36 18.08
CA ARG A 476 -10.03 -36.42 18.68
C ARG A 476 -9.46 -35.75 19.95
N GLU A 477 -8.51 -36.40 20.62
CA GLU A 477 -7.82 -35.84 21.78
C GLU A 477 -6.95 -34.63 21.42
N GLU A 478 -6.28 -34.61 20.25
CA GLU A 478 -5.49 -33.45 19.80
C GLU A 478 -6.38 -32.24 19.49
N GLU A 479 -7.58 -32.48 18.96
CA GLU A 479 -8.58 -31.44 18.72
C GLU A 479 -9.12 -30.89 20.04
N LEU A 480 -9.42 -31.76 21.01
CA LEU A 480 -9.86 -31.36 22.35
C LEU A 480 -8.74 -30.66 23.15
N GLU A 481 -7.50 -31.10 23.02
CA GLU A 481 -6.34 -30.44 23.63
C GLU A 481 -6.12 -29.08 22.99
N PHE A 482 -6.16 -28.97 21.66
CA PHE A 482 -6.14 -27.68 20.96
C PHE A 482 -7.24 -26.75 21.46
N ILE A 483 -8.49 -27.22 21.48
CA ILE A 483 -9.64 -26.43 21.96
C ILE A 483 -9.41 -26.01 23.41
N THR A 484 -8.94 -26.92 24.27
CA THR A 484 -8.68 -26.62 25.68
C THR A 484 -7.54 -25.61 25.85
N ASP A 485 -6.44 -25.76 25.12
CA ASP A 485 -5.26 -24.91 25.25
C ASP A 485 -5.46 -23.54 24.58
N PHE A 486 -6.22 -23.50 23.48
CA PHE A 486 -6.61 -22.28 22.78
C PHE A 486 -7.71 -21.52 23.53
N PHE A 487 -8.68 -22.18 24.17
CA PHE A 487 -9.87 -21.52 24.69
C PHE A 487 -9.91 -21.39 26.22
N ASN A 488 -9.36 -22.35 26.99
CA ASN A 488 -9.50 -22.35 28.45
C ASN A 488 -8.33 -21.69 29.20
N LYS A 489 -7.12 -21.64 28.62
CA LYS A 489 -5.95 -20.96 29.23
C LYS A 489 -5.78 -19.51 28.78
N ASN A 490 -6.59 -19.08 27.82
CA ASN A 490 -6.46 -17.77 27.20
C ASN A 490 -7.27 -16.68 27.92
N THR A 491 -7.34 -16.71 29.26
CA THR A 491 -7.96 -15.62 30.02
C THR A 491 -7.16 -14.31 29.95
N ASN A 492 -5.89 -14.33 29.49
CA ASN A 492 -5.14 -13.09 29.24
C ASN A 492 -3.90 -13.17 28.29
N PRO A 493 -3.90 -13.89 27.15
CA PRO A 493 -2.79 -13.84 26.20
C PRO A 493 -2.70 -12.48 25.50
N LEU A 494 -3.78 -11.70 25.57
CA LEU A 494 -3.81 -10.30 25.18
C LEU A 494 -3.10 -9.40 26.19
N ALA A 495 -2.50 -9.90 27.28
CA ALA A 495 -1.70 -9.04 28.16
C ALA A 495 -0.45 -8.47 27.44
N GLY A 496 0.10 -9.17 26.44
CA GLY A 496 1.12 -8.63 25.53
C GLY A 496 0.56 -7.77 24.38
N LEU A 497 -0.74 -7.89 24.10
CA LEU A 497 -1.53 -7.08 23.15
C LEU A 497 -2.51 -6.16 23.89
N HIS A 498 -2.15 -5.71 25.10
CA HIS A 498 -3.03 -4.98 26.05
C HIS A 498 -3.64 -3.69 25.46
N PHE A 499 -3.20 -3.33 24.27
CA PHE A 499 -3.60 -2.18 23.51
C PHE A 499 -4.97 -2.34 22.81
N ILE A 500 -5.39 -3.54 22.38
CA ILE A 500 -6.58 -3.62 21.50
C ILE A 500 -7.94 -3.43 22.22
N ASP A 501 -7.97 -3.24 23.55
CA ASP A 501 -9.21 -2.92 24.28
C ASP A 501 -9.06 -1.67 25.17
N HIS A 502 -8.48 -0.61 24.61
CA HIS A 502 -8.31 0.70 25.28
C HIS A 502 -9.58 1.54 25.45
N ASN A 503 -10.77 1.02 25.12
CA ASN A 503 -12.00 1.71 25.54
C ASN A 503 -12.24 1.62 27.06
N LYS A 504 -11.42 0.87 27.80
CA LYS A 504 -11.46 0.82 29.26
C LYS A 504 -10.55 1.87 29.87
N ARG A 505 -11.18 2.87 30.49
CA ARG A 505 -10.48 3.82 31.38
C ARG A 505 -9.78 3.03 32.49
N ASP A 506 -8.61 3.50 32.91
CA ASP A 506 -7.86 2.97 34.05
C ASP A 506 -8.81 2.67 35.23
N GLY A 507 -9.07 1.39 35.48
CA GLY A 507 -9.97 0.92 36.55
C GLY A 507 -11.14 0.04 36.12
N GLU A 508 -11.48 -0.05 34.83
CA GLU A 508 -12.50 -0.98 34.34
C GLU A 508 -11.89 -2.38 34.18
N LYS A 509 -12.29 -3.32 35.04
CA LYS A 509 -11.86 -4.72 34.93
C LYS A 509 -12.18 -5.25 33.53
N ALA A 510 -11.25 -5.99 32.93
CA ALA A 510 -11.54 -6.82 31.77
C ALA A 510 -12.81 -7.62 32.09
N THR A 511 -13.88 -7.36 31.36
CA THR A 511 -15.15 -8.04 31.51
C THR A 511 -14.93 -9.37 30.85
N ASP A 512 -15.26 -10.46 31.53
CA ASP A 512 -15.07 -11.85 31.09
C ASP A 512 -15.95 -12.21 29.87
N GLY A 513 -15.80 -11.45 28.79
CA GLY A 513 -16.42 -11.72 27.50
C GLY A 513 -15.76 -12.96 26.88
N PRO A 514 -16.51 -13.75 26.09
CA PRO A 514 -15.96 -14.90 25.41
C PRO A 514 -14.83 -14.48 24.46
N LEU A 515 -13.75 -15.25 24.46
CA LEU A 515 -12.62 -15.03 23.55
C LEU A 515 -13.10 -15.10 22.09
N THR A 516 -12.94 -14.02 21.35
CA THR A 516 -13.19 -13.96 19.91
C THR A 516 -11.87 -14.11 19.14
N ILE A 517 -11.89 -14.94 18.10
CA ILE A 517 -10.74 -15.17 17.23
C ILE A 517 -10.70 -14.08 16.18
N LYS A 518 -9.55 -13.45 16.00
CA LYS A 518 -9.35 -12.42 14.98
C LYS A 518 -8.82 -13.05 13.71
N VAL A 519 -9.55 -12.94 12.59
CA VAL A 519 -9.18 -13.59 11.31
C VAL A 519 -8.86 -12.55 10.26
N GLY A 520 -7.61 -12.49 9.82
CA GLY A 520 -7.14 -11.63 8.73
C GLY A 520 -7.29 -12.29 7.35
N PHE A 521 -6.89 -11.57 6.31
CA PHE A 521 -6.97 -12.05 4.93
C PHE A 521 -6.03 -11.25 4.00
N ARG A 522 -5.80 -11.78 2.80
CA ARG A 522 -5.01 -11.17 1.72
C ARG A 522 -5.77 -11.17 0.42
N CYS A 523 -5.37 -10.29 -0.50
CA CYS A 523 -5.83 -10.33 -1.87
C CYS A 523 -4.72 -10.80 -2.82
N MET A 524 -5.14 -11.19 -4.03
CA MET A 524 -4.29 -11.58 -5.13
C MET A 524 -4.87 -11.10 -6.45
N GLU A 525 -4.04 -10.98 -7.48
CA GLU A 525 -4.45 -10.62 -8.83
C GLU A 525 -3.80 -11.54 -9.87
N PHE A 526 -4.52 -11.73 -10.97
CA PHE A 526 -4.01 -12.37 -12.17
C PHE A 526 -3.84 -11.30 -13.25
N THR A 527 -2.70 -11.35 -13.95
CA THR A 527 -2.47 -10.60 -15.18
C THR A 527 -2.10 -11.58 -16.31
N TYR A 528 -2.52 -11.25 -17.53
CA TYR A 528 -2.36 -12.07 -18.73
C TYR A 528 -1.29 -11.52 -19.65
#